data_AF-A0A2X4TN11-F1
#
_entry.id   AF-A0A2X4TN11-F1
#
_cell.length_a   1.000
_cell.length_b   1.000
_cell.length_c   1.000
_cell.angle_alpha   90.00
_cell.angle_beta   90.00
_cell.angle_gamma   90.00
#
_symmetry.space_group_name_H-M   'P 1'
#
loop_
_entity.id
_entity.type
_entity.pdbx_description
1 polymer ?
#
loop_
_entity_poly.entity_id
_entity_poly.type
_entity_poly.pdbx_seq_one_letter_code
_entity_poly.pdbx_strand_id
1 'polypeptide(L)'
;MFKRVDKLKLEQNTLPEPYPWNLSFPGQMLPAKRLLFCNEVVVRAPRQTNILYTIDELLIQPGEKIALIGANGMGKSTLLQLIWKSYRDRDRAITLHDSTVMAYYDQLQNGVNSELDIINALSSFCSTSRVNANNEQLKQALLKAGFPWERLQSKVKTLSGGERARLLFAGISLINSHLLLLDEPTNHLDISGKKPLNVS
;
A
#
# COMPACT_ATOMS: atom_id res chain seq x y z
N MET A 1 -16.38 -45.24 26.52
CA MET A 1 -17.21 -44.09 26.09
C MET A 1 -16.29 -42.88 26.01
N PHE A 2 -16.25 -42.21 24.86
CA PHE A 2 -15.29 -41.16 24.48
C PHE A 2 -15.42 -39.83 25.26
N LYS A 3 -14.27 -39.14 25.46
CA LYS A 3 -13.96 -37.69 25.29
C LYS A 3 -12.84 -37.31 26.28
N ARG A 4 -11.55 -37.15 25.93
CA ARG A 4 -10.91 -36.20 24.98
C ARG A 4 -11.26 -34.74 25.26
N VAL A 5 -10.69 -34.14 26.31
CA VAL A 5 -10.13 -32.76 26.32
C VAL A 5 -9.10 -32.62 27.47
N ASP A 6 -7.96 -33.31 27.36
CA ASP A 6 -6.70 -32.82 27.91
C ASP A 6 -5.95 -32.12 26.78
N LYS A 7 -5.23 -31.05 27.13
CA LYS A 7 -4.53 -30.07 26.25
C LYS A 7 -5.45 -29.04 25.60
N LEU A 8 -5.48 -27.85 26.19
CA LEU A 8 -5.38 -26.53 25.53
C LEU A 8 -5.50 -25.41 26.62
N LYS A 9 -4.66 -25.49 27.66
CA LYS A 9 -4.49 -24.42 28.67
C LYS A 9 -3.10 -23.76 28.62
N LEU A 10 -2.35 -23.95 27.54
CA LEU A 10 -1.07 -23.29 27.32
C LEU A 10 -1.16 -22.49 26.03
N GLU A 11 -0.72 -21.24 26.12
CA GLU A 11 -0.62 -20.20 25.08
C GLU A 11 -1.86 -19.31 24.87
N GLN A 12 -2.32 -18.69 25.96
CA GLN A 12 -2.68 -17.28 25.86
C GLN A 12 -1.38 -16.51 25.54
N ASN A 13 -1.05 -16.37 24.26
CA ASN A 13 -0.12 -15.33 23.84
C ASN A 13 -0.77 -14.00 24.20
N THR A 14 -0.34 -13.43 25.32
CA THR A 14 -0.53 -12.03 25.65
C THR A 14 -0.06 -11.23 24.43
N LEU A 15 -1.02 -10.72 23.66
CA LEU A 15 -0.73 -9.71 22.66
C LEU A 15 0.04 -8.60 23.40
N PRO A 16 1.24 -8.21 22.96
CA PRO A 16 1.86 -7.01 23.47
C PRO A 16 0.83 -5.89 23.31
N GLU A 17 0.66 -5.06 24.35
CA GLU A 17 -0.17 -3.85 24.30
C GLU A 17 0.01 -3.12 22.96
N PRO A 18 -1.04 -2.45 22.42
CA PRO A 18 -0.96 -1.85 21.10
C PRO A 18 0.18 -0.83 21.11
N TYR A 19 1.34 -1.24 20.58
CA TYR A 19 2.44 -0.35 20.29
C TYR A 19 1.83 0.81 19.49
N PRO A 20 1.94 2.07 19.96
CA PRO A 20 1.45 3.19 19.19
C PRO A 20 2.31 3.25 17.93
N TRP A 21 1.83 2.62 16.87
CA TRP A 21 2.56 2.54 15.63
C TRP A 21 2.45 3.89 14.93
N ASN A 22 3.46 4.73 15.17
CA ASN A 22 3.49 6.07 14.62
C ASN A 22 3.92 5.98 13.15
N LEU A 23 2.93 6.05 12.27
CA LEU A 23 3.10 5.96 10.82
C LEU A 23 3.66 7.29 10.30
N SER A 24 4.98 7.34 10.07
CA SER A 24 5.62 8.40 9.31
C SER A 24 5.96 7.88 7.92
N PHE A 25 5.53 8.60 6.88
CA PHE A 25 5.96 8.36 5.51
C PHE A 25 7.09 9.34 5.21
N PRO A 26 8.37 8.96 5.35
CA PRO A 26 9.42 9.73 4.73
C PRO A 26 9.17 9.64 3.22
N GLY A 27 8.52 10.65 2.66
CA GLY A 27 8.50 10.82 1.22
C GLY A 27 9.87 11.32 0.79
N GLN A 28 10.42 10.78 -0.29
CA GLN A 28 11.60 11.36 -0.88
C GLN A 28 11.17 12.48 -1.82
N MET A 29 11.72 13.68 -1.64
CA MET A 29 11.47 14.75 -2.60
C MET A 29 12.33 14.52 -3.85
N LEU A 30 11.69 14.43 -5.01
CA LEU A 30 12.40 14.45 -6.28
C LEU A 30 12.58 15.90 -6.72
N PRO A 31 13.81 16.39 -6.97
CA PRO A 31 14.04 17.75 -7.46
C PRO A 31 13.69 17.85 -8.96
N ALA A 32 12.40 17.69 -9.27
CA ALA A 32 11.85 17.75 -10.62
C ALA A 32 10.77 18.84 -10.70
N LYS A 33 10.56 19.41 -11.89
CA LYS A 33 9.46 20.37 -12.09
C LYS A 33 8.10 19.68 -12.14
N ARG A 34 8.07 18.39 -12.49
CA ARG A 34 6.85 17.59 -12.72
C ARG A 34 7.13 16.14 -12.36
N LEU A 35 6.21 15.51 -11.63
CA LEU A 35 6.23 14.06 -11.33
C LEU A 35 5.35 13.28 -12.29
N LEU A 36 4.13 13.76 -12.51
CA LEU A 36 3.13 13.14 -13.36
C LEU A 36 2.56 14.20 -14.28
N PHE A 37 2.42 13.84 -15.54
CA PHE A 37 1.75 14.64 -16.54
C PHE A 37 0.94 13.75 -17.47
N CYS A 38 -0.29 14.12 -17.74
CA CYS A 38 -1.05 13.49 -18.81
C CYS A 38 -2.01 14.48 -19.48
N ASN A 39 -2.24 14.22 -20.76
CA ASN A 39 -3.19 14.95 -21.59
C ASN A 39 -4.18 13.97 -22.19
N GLU A 40 -5.44 14.36 -22.26
CA GLU A 40 -6.53 13.64 -22.92
C GLU A 40 -6.66 12.17 -22.45
N VAL A 41 -6.57 11.96 -21.14
CA VAL A 41 -6.66 10.61 -20.56
C VAL A 41 -8.10 10.19 -20.41
N VAL A 42 -8.46 9.09 -21.08
CA VAL A 42 -9.79 8.50 -21.00
C VAL A 42 -9.83 7.46 -19.89
N VAL A 43 -10.63 7.71 -18.86
CA VAL A 43 -10.87 6.75 -17.77
C VAL A 43 -12.07 5.88 -18.13
N ARG A 44 -11.90 4.56 -18.12
CA ARG A 44 -12.92 3.57 -18.51
C ARG A 44 -13.21 2.61 -17.38
N ALA A 45 -14.47 2.19 -17.27
CA ALA A 45 -14.87 1.23 -16.24
C ALA A 45 -14.12 -0.12 -16.39
N PRO A 46 -13.69 -0.76 -15.29
CA PRO A 46 -13.05 -2.06 -15.36
C PRO A 46 -13.99 -3.09 -16.02
N ARG A 47 -13.56 -3.69 -17.14
CA ARG A 47 -14.28 -4.70 -17.94
C ARG A 47 -15.44 -4.19 -18.80
N GLN A 48 -15.70 -2.89 -18.88
CA GLN A 48 -16.67 -2.30 -19.80
C GLN A 48 -15.97 -1.34 -20.77
N THR A 49 -16.56 -1.12 -21.94
CA THR A 49 -16.06 -0.13 -22.91
C THR A 49 -16.49 1.31 -22.56
N ASN A 50 -17.40 1.45 -21.60
CA ASN A 50 -17.97 2.73 -21.17
C ASN A 50 -16.89 3.67 -20.66
N ILE A 51 -16.84 4.87 -21.23
CA ILE A 51 -16.03 5.98 -20.74
C ILE A 51 -16.72 6.51 -19.50
N LEU A 52 -15.99 6.60 -18.39
CA LEU A 52 -16.48 7.24 -17.16
C LEU A 52 -16.33 8.76 -17.30
N TYR A 53 -15.13 9.20 -17.66
CA TYR A 53 -14.79 10.59 -17.90
C TYR A 53 -13.47 10.70 -18.65
N THR A 54 -13.19 11.88 -19.18
CA THR A 54 -11.91 12.25 -19.79
C THR A 54 -11.26 13.33 -18.94
N ILE A 55 -9.94 13.27 -18.84
CA ILE A 55 -9.10 14.27 -18.19
C ILE A 55 -8.33 14.99 -19.29
N ASP A 56 -8.62 16.28 -19.51
CA ASP A 56 -7.96 17.06 -20.55
C ASP A 56 -6.48 17.28 -20.24
N GLU A 57 -6.18 17.68 -18.99
CA GLU A 57 -4.82 17.82 -18.48
C GLU A 57 -4.79 17.49 -16.99
N LEU A 58 -3.78 16.74 -16.57
CA LEU A 58 -3.44 16.56 -15.16
C LEU A 58 -1.94 16.69 -14.99
N LEU A 59 -1.55 17.65 -14.16
CA LEU A 59 -0.17 17.91 -13.78
C LEU A 59 -0.04 17.72 -12.27
N ILE A 60 0.95 16.92 -11.86
CA ILE A 60 1.33 16.76 -10.45
C ILE A 60 2.79 17.13 -10.27
N GLN A 61 3.06 18.04 -9.35
CA GLN A 61 4.39 18.50 -8.96
C GLN A 61 4.84 17.84 -7.64
N PRO A 62 6.16 17.76 -7.38
CA PRO A 62 6.64 17.29 -6.08
C PRO A 62 6.09 18.12 -4.92
N GLY A 63 5.69 17.44 -3.85
CA GLY A 63 5.17 18.07 -2.62
C GLY A 63 3.67 18.37 -2.64
N GLU A 64 2.98 18.21 -3.77
CA GLU A 64 1.55 18.41 -3.83
C GLU A 64 0.77 17.31 -3.10
N LYS A 65 -0.29 17.72 -2.40
CA LYS A 65 -1.26 16.83 -1.76
C LYS A 65 -2.58 16.97 -2.51
N ILE A 66 -2.95 15.95 -3.26
CA ILE A 66 -4.13 15.96 -4.14
C ILE A 66 -5.18 15.02 -3.57
N ALA A 67 -6.41 15.50 -3.46
CA ALA A 67 -7.56 14.70 -3.07
C ALA A 67 -8.48 14.48 -4.27
N LEU A 68 -8.80 13.22 -4.59
CA LEU A 68 -9.80 12.88 -5.60
C LEU A 68 -11.18 12.83 -4.93
N ILE A 69 -12.04 13.78 -5.29
CA ILE A 69 -13.39 13.91 -4.71
C ILE A 69 -14.42 13.53 -5.77
N GLY A 70 -15.44 12.77 -5.37
CA GLY A 70 -16.52 12.35 -6.25
C GLY A 70 -17.36 11.25 -5.61
N ALA A 71 -18.56 11.03 -6.15
CA ALA A 71 -19.46 9.97 -5.69
C ALA A 71 -18.83 8.57 -5.86
N ASN A 72 -19.34 7.60 -5.10
CA ASN A 72 -18.92 6.21 -5.25
C ASN A 72 -19.26 5.69 -6.65
N GLY A 73 -18.36 4.93 -7.25
CA GLY A 73 -18.53 4.40 -8.60
C GLY A 73 -18.21 5.38 -9.73
N MET A 74 -17.77 6.61 -9.43
CA MET A 74 -17.36 7.58 -10.47
C MET A 74 -16.02 7.26 -11.14
N GLY A 75 -15.25 6.28 -10.64
CA GLY A 75 -13.98 5.87 -11.23
C GLY A 75 -12.72 6.48 -10.58
N LYS A 76 -12.78 6.87 -9.31
CA LYS A 76 -11.62 7.35 -8.54
C LYS A 76 -10.52 6.27 -8.46
N SER A 77 -10.88 5.09 -7.95
CA SER A 77 -10.00 3.92 -7.89
C SER A 77 -9.51 3.50 -9.28
N THR A 78 -10.36 3.66 -10.31
CA THR A 78 -9.99 3.36 -11.70
C THR A 78 -8.89 4.29 -12.21
N LEU A 79 -8.92 5.58 -11.89
CA LEU A 79 -7.84 6.51 -12.22
C LEU A 79 -6.54 6.16 -11.47
N LEU A 80 -6.63 5.87 -10.17
CA LEU A 80 -5.45 5.46 -9.38
C LEU A 80 -4.81 4.18 -9.96
N GLN A 81 -5.63 3.20 -10.33
CA GLN A 81 -5.18 1.97 -11.00
C GLN A 81 -4.55 2.24 -12.37
N LEU A 82 -5.09 3.19 -13.14
CA LEU A 82 -4.51 3.59 -14.42
C LEU A 82 -3.12 4.19 -14.21
N ILE A 83 -2.96 5.13 -13.27
CA ILE A 83 -1.66 5.72 -12.92
C ILE A 83 -0.67 4.64 -12.49
N TRP A 84 -1.10 3.75 -11.58
CA TRP A 84 -0.27 2.66 -11.09
C TRP A 84 0.15 1.69 -12.19
N LYS A 85 -0.77 1.37 -13.12
CA LYS A 85 -0.47 0.53 -14.27
C LYS A 85 0.52 1.20 -15.21
N SER A 86 0.35 2.47 -15.54
CA SER A 86 1.29 3.24 -16.36
C SER A 86 2.69 3.27 -15.73
N TYR A 87 2.76 3.41 -14.40
CA TYR A 87 4.00 3.28 -13.67
C TYR A 87 4.62 1.89 -13.81
N ARG A 88 3.87 0.82 -13.49
CA ARG A 88 4.42 -0.54 -13.46
C ARG A 88 4.83 -1.05 -14.84
N ASP A 89 3.94 -0.87 -15.82
CA ASP A 89 4.06 -1.45 -17.16
C ASP A 89 4.86 -0.53 -18.12
N ARG A 90 5.29 0.66 -17.66
CA ARG A 90 5.88 1.73 -18.48
C ARG A 90 5.01 2.11 -19.69
N ASP A 91 3.70 2.02 -19.52
CA ASP A 91 2.73 2.47 -20.52
C ASP A 91 2.73 4.01 -20.59
N ARG A 92 2.54 4.56 -21.79
CA ARG A 92 2.55 6.00 -22.07
C ARG A 92 1.18 6.66 -21.93
N ALA A 93 0.16 5.94 -21.50
CA ALA A 93 -1.15 6.54 -21.18
C ALA A 93 -1.03 7.70 -20.17
N ILE A 94 -0.08 7.60 -19.23
CA ILE A 94 0.26 8.66 -18.28
C ILE A 94 1.78 8.80 -18.24
N THR A 95 2.29 10.00 -18.45
CA THR A 95 3.73 10.26 -18.44
C THR A 95 4.19 10.53 -17.02
N LEU A 96 5.09 9.70 -16.53
CA LEU A 96 5.74 9.85 -15.23
C LEU A 96 7.21 10.22 -15.45
N HIS A 97 7.78 11.03 -14.56
CA HIS A 97 9.21 11.29 -14.59
C HIS A 97 9.99 9.96 -14.41
N ASP A 98 11.05 9.73 -15.19
CA ASP A 98 11.72 8.42 -15.27
C ASP A 98 12.28 7.93 -13.93
N SER A 99 12.76 8.85 -13.10
CA SER A 99 13.28 8.57 -11.75
C SER A 99 12.19 8.48 -10.67
N THR A 100 10.91 8.59 -11.04
CA THR A 100 9.82 8.47 -10.07
C THR A 100 9.84 7.08 -9.47
N VAL A 101 9.69 7.03 -8.15
CA VAL A 101 9.43 5.81 -7.38
C VAL A 101 8.06 6.01 -6.79
N MET A 102 7.16 5.07 -7.04
CA MET A 102 5.77 5.18 -6.63
C MET A 102 5.41 4.03 -5.71
N ALA A 103 4.61 4.32 -4.69
CA ALA A 103 3.95 3.32 -3.87
C ALA A 103 2.43 3.47 -3.99
N TYR A 104 1.71 2.35 -3.94
CA TYR A 104 0.25 2.33 -4.02
C TYR A 104 -0.36 1.55 -2.85
N TYR A 105 -1.21 2.23 -2.08
CA TYR A 105 -2.09 1.62 -1.09
C TYR A 105 -3.48 1.42 -1.70
N ASP A 106 -3.77 0.19 -2.10
CA ASP A 106 -5.06 -0.24 -2.68
C ASP A 106 -6.02 -0.74 -1.58
N GLN A 107 -7.28 -0.31 -1.63
CA GLN A 107 -8.37 -0.72 -0.75
C GLN A 107 -8.50 -2.25 -0.63
N LEU A 108 -8.29 -2.99 -1.71
CA LEU A 108 -8.42 -4.46 -1.71
C LEU A 108 -7.18 -5.19 -1.19
N GLN A 109 -6.09 -4.46 -0.89
CA GLN A 109 -4.80 -5.04 -0.51
C GLN A 109 -4.26 -6.06 -1.54
N ASN A 110 -4.71 -5.97 -2.78
CA ASN A 110 -4.36 -6.86 -3.89
C ASN A 110 -2.85 -6.85 -4.22
N GLY A 111 -2.10 -5.87 -3.70
CA GLY A 111 -0.65 -5.80 -3.83
C GLY A 111 0.11 -6.88 -3.07
N VAL A 112 -0.56 -7.65 -2.19
CA VAL A 112 0.09 -8.66 -1.35
C VAL A 112 -0.55 -10.02 -1.59
N ASN A 113 0.20 -10.93 -2.23
CA ASN A 113 -0.26 -12.29 -2.49
C ASN A 113 -0.45 -13.06 -1.17
N SER A 114 -1.68 -13.53 -0.93
CA SER A 114 -2.09 -14.20 0.30
C SER A 114 -1.38 -15.53 0.57
N GLU A 115 -0.85 -16.18 -0.48
CA GLU A 115 -0.14 -17.45 -0.42
C GLU A 115 1.37 -17.30 -0.21
N LEU A 116 1.89 -16.07 -0.26
CA LEU A 116 3.27 -15.79 0.09
C LEU A 116 3.44 -15.71 1.61
N ASP A 117 4.66 -15.98 2.04
CA ASP A 117 5.08 -15.71 3.42
C ASP A 117 5.19 -14.19 3.60
N ILE A 118 4.93 -13.69 4.81
CA ILE A 118 4.90 -12.25 5.10
C ILE A 118 6.14 -11.53 4.55
N ILE A 119 7.34 -12.08 4.78
CA ILE A 119 8.59 -11.48 4.30
C ILE A 119 8.70 -11.46 2.77
N ASN A 120 8.28 -12.54 2.11
CA ASN A 120 8.30 -12.65 0.65
C ASN A 120 7.26 -11.73 0.01
N ALA A 121 6.13 -11.55 0.67
CA ALA A 121 5.08 -10.65 0.23
C ALA A 121 5.50 -9.18 0.35
N LEU A 122 6.20 -8.81 1.44
CA LEU A 122 6.80 -7.48 1.59
C LEU A 122 7.85 -7.22 0.52
N SER A 123 8.73 -8.20 0.25
CA SER A 123 9.73 -8.12 -0.82
C SER A 123 9.08 -7.88 -2.18
N SER A 124 8.07 -8.70 -2.53
CA SER A 124 7.31 -8.57 -3.79
C SER A 124 6.62 -7.21 -3.92
N PHE A 125 6.07 -6.68 -2.83
CA PHE A 125 5.46 -5.35 -2.79
C PHE A 125 6.48 -4.24 -3.09
N CYS A 126 7.66 -4.29 -2.47
CA CYS A 126 8.75 -3.35 -2.75
C CYS A 126 9.21 -3.44 -4.21
N SER A 127 9.38 -4.67 -4.74
CA SER A 127 9.81 -4.87 -6.14
C SER A 127 8.80 -4.35 -7.16
N THR A 128 7.49 -4.42 -6.87
CA THR A 128 6.46 -3.80 -7.73
C THR A 128 6.63 -2.27 -7.79
N SER A 129 7.18 -1.69 -6.73
CA SER A 129 7.54 -0.27 -6.64
C SER A 129 8.95 0.01 -7.17
N ARG A 130 9.61 -0.97 -7.79
CA ARG A 130 11.00 -0.91 -8.31
C ARG A 130 12.06 -0.73 -7.22
N VAL A 131 11.76 -1.15 -6.00
CA VAL A 131 12.69 -1.11 -4.86
C VAL A 131 13.03 -2.53 -4.45
N ASN A 132 14.31 -2.86 -4.41
CA ASN A 132 14.79 -4.17 -3.95
C ASN A 132 15.39 -4.02 -2.55
N ALA A 133 14.58 -4.26 -1.53
CA ALA A 133 15.03 -4.28 -0.14
C ALA A 133 15.74 -5.61 0.15
N ASN A 134 16.86 -5.56 0.86
CA ASN A 134 17.57 -6.76 1.29
C ASN A 134 16.85 -7.45 2.46
N ASN A 135 17.22 -8.70 2.75
CA ASN A 135 16.59 -9.49 3.82
C ASN A 135 16.64 -8.83 5.20
N GLU A 136 17.72 -8.10 5.50
CA GLU A 136 17.86 -7.42 6.79
C GLU A 136 16.89 -6.23 6.91
N GLN A 137 16.80 -5.40 5.87
CA GLN A 137 15.85 -4.29 5.79
C GLN A 137 14.40 -4.79 5.91
N LEU A 138 14.06 -5.87 5.21
CA LEU A 138 12.72 -6.48 5.27
C LEU A 138 12.39 -6.94 6.70
N LYS A 139 13.30 -7.66 7.35
CA LYS A 139 13.14 -8.14 8.73
C LYS A 139 12.99 -6.98 9.71
N GLN A 140 13.85 -5.97 9.61
CA GLN A 140 13.79 -4.79 10.47
C GLN A 140 12.47 -4.03 10.30
N ALA A 141 11.99 -3.85 9.06
CA ALA A 141 10.71 -3.20 8.80
C ALA A 141 9.53 -3.97 9.38
N LEU A 142 9.53 -5.30 9.25
CA LEU A 142 8.48 -6.17 9.79
C LEU A 142 8.47 -6.18 11.33
N LEU A 143 9.65 -6.24 11.96
CA LEU A 143 9.78 -6.14 13.41
C LEU A 143 9.28 -4.78 13.91
N LYS A 144 9.66 -3.68 13.25
CA LYS A 144 9.14 -2.33 13.54
C LYS A 144 7.63 -2.24 13.34
N ALA A 145 7.06 -3.02 12.42
CA ALA A 145 5.62 -3.14 12.18
C ALA A 145 4.89 -4.09 13.14
N GLY A 146 5.57 -4.62 14.15
CA GLY A 146 4.99 -5.47 15.19
C GLY A 146 4.81 -6.93 14.78
N PHE A 147 5.49 -7.40 13.73
CA PHE A 147 5.53 -8.82 13.39
C PHE A 147 6.65 -9.51 14.17
N PRO A 148 6.35 -10.51 15.00
CA PRO A 148 7.39 -11.26 15.71
C PRO A 148 8.22 -12.13 14.74
N TRP A 149 9.46 -12.43 15.12
CA TRP A 149 10.43 -13.11 14.26
C TRP A 149 9.94 -14.48 13.76
N GLU A 150 9.27 -15.22 14.63
CA GLU A 150 8.73 -16.56 14.38
C GLU A 150 7.61 -16.52 13.32
N ARG A 151 6.94 -15.37 13.16
CA ARG A 151 5.83 -15.23 12.22
C ARG A 151 6.26 -14.74 10.84
N LEU A 152 7.51 -14.34 10.62
CA LEU A 152 7.94 -13.80 9.31
C LEU A 152 7.75 -14.79 8.15
N GLN A 153 7.76 -16.10 8.44
CA GLN A 153 7.53 -17.20 7.49
C GLN A 153 6.07 -17.68 7.46
N SER A 154 5.18 -17.06 8.24
CA SER A 154 3.74 -17.36 8.18
C SER A 154 3.15 -16.84 6.86
N LYS A 155 2.08 -17.48 6.39
CA LYS A 155 1.36 -17.04 5.20
C LYS A 155 0.57 -15.75 5.45
N VAL A 156 0.54 -14.85 4.48
CA VAL A 156 -0.23 -13.60 4.55
C VAL A 156 -1.72 -13.84 4.78
N LYS A 157 -2.29 -14.95 4.28
CA LYS A 157 -3.68 -15.30 4.53
C LYS A 157 -4.04 -15.47 6.02
N THR A 158 -3.06 -15.70 6.88
CA THR A 158 -3.26 -15.82 8.33
C THR A 158 -3.34 -14.46 9.04
N LEU A 159 -3.04 -13.36 8.34
CA LEU A 159 -3.07 -12.02 8.90
C LEU A 159 -4.50 -11.49 9.01
N SER A 160 -4.79 -10.88 10.16
CA SER A 160 -5.94 -10.00 10.36
C SER A 160 -5.88 -8.76 9.44
N GLY A 161 -7.00 -8.08 9.25
CA GLY A 161 -7.04 -6.87 8.42
C GLY A 161 -6.07 -5.77 8.89
N GLY A 162 -5.94 -5.59 10.20
CA GLY A 162 -4.99 -4.64 10.81
C GLY A 162 -3.53 -5.05 10.61
N GLU A 163 -3.21 -6.34 10.73
CA GLU A 163 -1.85 -6.83 10.42
C GLU A 163 -1.52 -6.63 8.94
N ARG A 164 -2.45 -6.91 8.03
CA ARG A 164 -2.21 -6.67 6.60
C ARG A 164 -2.00 -5.19 6.29
N ALA A 165 -2.74 -4.30 6.95
CA ALA A 165 -2.49 -2.86 6.86
C ALA A 165 -1.06 -2.52 7.33
N ARG A 166 -0.62 -3.04 8.49
CA ARG A 166 0.75 -2.85 8.98
C ARG A 166 1.82 -3.38 8.01
N LEU A 167 1.56 -4.53 7.36
CA LEU A 167 2.45 -5.08 6.33
C LEU A 167 2.60 -4.13 5.14
N LEU A 168 1.49 -3.62 4.61
CA LEU A 168 1.50 -2.65 3.50
C LEU A 168 2.26 -1.37 3.87
N PHE A 169 1.98 -0.83 5.05
CA PHE A 169 2.63 0.36 5.55
C PHE A 169 4.14 0.16 5.79
N ALA A 170 4.56 -1.01 6.26
CA ALA A 170 5.98 -1.37 6.35
C ALA A 170 6.65 -1.34 4.97
N GLY A 171 5.94 -1.82 3.94
CA GLY A 171 6.38 -1.75 2.57
C GLY A 171 6.51 -0.33 2.05
N ILE A 172 5.48 0.50 2.26
CA ILE A 172 5.50 1.92 1.84
C ILE A 172 6.67 2.66 2.50
N SER A 173 6.90 2.40 3.79
CA SER A 173 8.05 2.98 4.51
C SER A 173 9.40 2.54 3.96
N LEU A 174 9.52 1.31 3.43
CA LEU A 174 10.74 0.83 2.79
C LEU A 174 10.94 1.40 1.39
N ILE A 175 9.85 1.64 0.65
CA ILE A 175 9.90 2.15 -0.72
C ILE A 175 10.42 3.58 -0.76
N ASN A 176 10.13 4.39 0.27
CA ASN A 176 10.56 5.79 0.34
C ASN A 176 10.15 6.56 -0.95
N SER A 177 8.86 6.47 -1.31
CA SER A 177 8.37 6.89 -2.63
C SER A 177 8.38 8.41 -2.82
N HIS A 178 8.47 8.82 -4.09
CA HIS A 178 8.29 10.20 -4.55
C HIS A 178 6.80 10.55 -4.78
N LEU A 179 5.99 9.53 -5.11
CA LEU A 179 4.55 9.64 -5.28
C LEU A 179 3.87 8.50 -4.51
N LEU A 180 2.90 8.84 -3.66
CA LEU A 180 2.12 7.88 -2.88
C LEU A 180 0.66 7.98 -3.30
N LEU A 181 0.12 6.90 -3.84
CA LEU A 181 -1.30 6.78 -4.16
C LEU A 181 -2.02 6.10 -2.99
N LEU A 182 -3.13 6.69 -2.53
CA LEU A 182 -3.94 6.16 -1.45
C LEU A 182 -5.39 6.02 -1.91
N ASP A 183 -5.89 4.79 -1.98
CA ASP A 183 -7.29 4.50 -2.30
C ASP A 183 -8.07 4.16 -1.01
N GLU A 184 -9.02 5.01 -0.64
CA GLU A 184 -9.86 4.88 0.56
C GLU A 184 -9.09 4.48 1.86
N PRO A 185 -8.02 5.22 2.24
CA PRO A 185 -7.13 4.81 3.33
C PRO A 185 -7.80 4.81 4.70
N THR A 186 -8.86 5.61 4.90
CA THR A 186 -9.55 5.78 6.19
C THR A 186 -10.27 4.53 6.69
N ASN A 187 -10.69 3.63 5.80
CA ASN A 187 -11.47 2.43 6.18
C ASN A 187 -10.68 1.40 7.01
N HIS A 188 -9.35 1.41 6.92
CA HIS A 188 -8.49 0.45 7.61
C HIS A 188 -7.55 1.09 8.64
N LEU A 189 -7.48 2.42 8.66
CA LEU A 189 -6.73 3.18 9.66
C LEU A 189 -7.43 3.24 11.03
N ASP A 190 -8.72 2.91 11.09
CA ASP A 190 -9.54 3.00 12.31
C ASP A 190 -9.38 1.79 13.26
N ILE A 191 -8.45 0.86 12.99
CA ILE A 191 -8.23 -0.32 13.83
C ILE A 191 -7.40 0.01 15.10
N SER A 192 -6.79 1.20 15.17
CA SER A 192 -6.13 1.68 16.39
C SER A 192 -6.29 3.20 16.56
N GLY A 193 -7.46 3.62 17.06
CA GLY A 193 -7.65 4.82 17.89
C GLY A 193 -7.02 6.13 17.39
N LYS A 194 -7.84 6.95 16.72
CA LYS A 194 -7.83 8.43 16.79
C LYS A 194 -6.46 9.13 16.83
N LYS A 195 -5.74 9.19 15.70
CA LYS A 195 -4.97 10.40 15.34
C LYS A 195 -5.02 10.64 13.83
N PRO A 196 -5.18 11.88 13.37
CA PRO A 196 -5.06 12.21 11.96
C PRO A 196 -3.64 11.93 11.46
N LEU A 197 -3.55 11.45 10.22
CA LEU A 197 -2.30 11.28 9.49
C LEU A 197 -1.56 12.61 9.39
N ASN A 198 -0.45 12.75 10.11
CA ASN A 198 0.46 13.86 9.92
C ASN A 198 1.50 13.48 8.86
N VAL A 199 1.31 13.99 7.65
CA VAL A 199 2.33 13.98 6.60
C VAL A 199 3.18 15.23 6.80
N SER A 200 4.29 15.07 7.54
CA SER A 200 5.34 16.08 7.74
C SER A 200 6.18 16.27 6.50
#